data_AF-A0A3P3R8U6-F1
#
_entry.id   AF-A0A3P3R8U6-F1
#
_cell.length_a   1.000
_cell.length_b   1.000
_cell.length_c   1.000
_cell.angle_alpha   90.00
_cell.angle_beta   90.00
_cell.angle_gamma   90.00
#
_symmetry.space_group_name_H-M   'P 1'
#
loop_
_entity.id
_entity.type
_entity.pdbx_description
1 polymer ?
#
loop_
_entity_poly.entity_id
_entity_poly.type
_entity_poly.pdbx_seq_one_letter_code
_entity_poly.pdbx_strand_id
1 'polypeptide(L)' 'MSKYALEWQTILDITVNIIPLVILVFFFVLFAVYDPYLGNPFMLGISLFLLVVPFVLLAFVTYAAGRTLERDEKSAPSQP' A
#
# COMPACT_ATOMS: atom_id res chain seq x y z
N MET A 1 -20.01 -4.74 20.87
CA MET A 1 -19.32 -3.65 20.13
C MET A 1 -20.11 -3.36 18.86
N SER A 2 -20.32 -2.10 18.47
CA SER A 2 -21.17 -1.77 17.32
C SER A 2 -20.48 -2.18 16.01
N LYS A 3 -21.21 -2.82 15.09
CA LYS A 3 -20.70 -3.22 13.76
C LYS A 3 -20.00 -2.07 13.02
N TYR A 4 -20.53 -0.86 13.17
CA TYR A 4 -19.97 0.35 12.57
C TYR A 4 -18.50 0.60 12.95
N ALA A 5 -18.08 0.32 14.19
CA ALA A 5 -16.72 0.58 14.62
C ALA A 5 -15.68 -0.33 13.92
N LEU A 6 -16.05 -1.58 13.63
CA LEU A 6 -15.20 -2.54 12.91
C LEU A 6 -15.06 -2.16 11.42
N GLU A 7 -16.16 -1.80 10.77
CA GLU A 7 -16.16 -1.37 9.36
C GLU A 7 -15.29 -0.12 9.15
N TRP A 8 -15.37 0.86 10.06
CA TRP A 8 -14.53 2.05 9.98
C TRP A 8 -13.05 1.77 10.20
N GLN A 9 -12.70 0.88 11.14
CA GLN A 9 -11.29 0.50 11.36
C GLN A 9 -10.70 -0.20 10.13
N THR A 10 -11.43 -1.14 9.54
CA THR A 10 -11.01 -1.83 8.31
C THR A 10 -10.82 -0.85 7.14
N ILE A 11 -11.79 0.03 6.91
CA ILE A 11 -11.69 1.02 5.82
C ILE A 11 -10.52 1.97 6.07
N LEU A 12 -10.31 2.37 7.33
CA LEU A 12 -9.21 3.23 7.72
C LEU A 12 -7.86 2.56 7.43
N ASP A 13 -7.67 1.30 7.84
CA ASP A 13 -6.43 0.53 7.61
C ASP A 13 -6.10 0.36 6.13
N ILE A 14 -7.11 0.07 5.29
CA ILE A 14 -6.93 -0.03 3.84
C ILE A 14 -6.59 1.36 3.27
N THR A 15 -7.29 2.41 3.69
CA THR A 15 -7.09 3.78 3.19
C THR A 15 -5.72 4.34 3.58
N VAL A 16 -5.30 4.17 4.84
CA VAL A 16 -4.00 4.66 5.31
C VAL A 16 -2.81 3.98 4.64
N ASN A 17 -3.02 2.80 4.04
CA ASN A 17 -1.99 2.12 3.24
C ASN A 17 -2.07 2.41 1.73
N ILE A 18 -3.28 2.54 1.18
CA ILE A 18 -3.50 2.87 -0.25
C ILE A 18 -2.96 4.25 -0.60
N ILE A 19 -3.17 5.25 0.26
CA ILE A 19 -2.71 6.63 -0.01
C ILE A 19 -1.17 6.68 -0.17
N PRO A 20 -0.36 6.13 0.76
CA PRO A 20 1.08 6.00 0.56
C PRO A 20 1.48 5.26 -0.72
N LEU A 21 0.80 4.16 -1.06
CA LEU A 21 1.10 3.40 -2.29
C LEU A 21 0.93 4.27 -3.54
N VAL A 22 -0.15 5.05 -3.62
CA VAL A 22 -0.38 5.96 -4.75
C VAL A 22 0.70 7.03 -4.84
N ILE A 23 1.09 7.62 -3.70
CA ILE A 23 2.15 8.63 -3.66
C ILE A 23 3.49 8.04 -4.13
N LEU A 24 3.84 6.83 -3.69
CA LEU A 24 5.08 6.16 -4.11
C LEU A 24 5.10 5.88 -5.61
N VAL A 25 3.99 5.41 -6.19
CA VAL A 25 3.85 5.21 -7.65
C VAL A 25 3.99 6.53 -8.40
N PHE A 26 3.35 7.58 -7.92
CA PHE A 26 3.45 8.90 -8.52
C PHE A 26 4.90 9.38 -8.59
N PHE A 27 5.65 9.34 -7.48
CA PHE A 27 7.04 9.76 -7.46
C PHE A 27 7.96 8.83 -8.26
N PHE A 28 7.67 7.53 -8.28
CA PHE A 28 8.44 6.58 -9.09
C PHE A 28 8.33 6.94 -10.56
N VAL A 29 7.12 7.17 -11.07
CA VAL A 29 6.88 7.59 -12.45
C VAL A 29 7.51 8.96 -12.72
N LEU A 30 7.36 9.90 -11.79
CA LEU A 30 7.93 11.23 -11.91
C LEU A 30 9.46 11.16 -12.08
N PHE A 31 10.17 10.39 -11.26
CA PHE A 31 11.63 10.28 -11.31
C PHE A 31 12.12 9.41 -12.46
N ALA A 32 11.30 8.47 -12.94
CA ALA A 32 11.61 7.70 -14.13
C ALA A 32 11.54 8.55 -15.42
N VAL A 33 10.66 9.56 -15.45
CA VAL A 33 10.47 10.44 -16.62
C VAL A 33 11.30 11.72 -16.52
N TYR A 34 11.47 12.27 -15.32
CA TYR A 34 12.17 13.51 -15.06
C TYR A 34 13.30 13.26 -14.06
N ASP A 35 14.55 13.38 -14.52
CA ASP A 35 15.73 13.21 -13.67
C ASP A 35 16.01 14.50 -12.86
N PRO A 36 15.80 14.49 -11.54
CA PRO A 36 16.06 15.66 -10.71
C PRO A 36 17.55 15.84 -10.36
N TYR A 37 18.40 14.87 -10.73
CA TYR A 37 19.81 14.79 -10.33
C TYR A 37 20.80 15.07 -11.47
N LEU A 38 20.37 15.75 -12.54
CA LEU A 38 21.23 16.22 -13.64
C LEU A 38 22.06 15.10 -14.30
N GLY A 39 21.50 13.91 -14.47
CA GLY A 39 22.17 12.79 -15.11
C GLY A 39 23.03 11.93 -14.17
N ASN A 40 22.90 12.07 -12.84
CA ASN A 40 23.62 11.23 -11.89
C ASN A 40 22.87 9.89 -11.64
N PRO A 41 23.34 8.77 -12.23
CA PRO A 41 22.63 7.50 -12.15
C PRO A 41 22.64 6.89 -10.75
N PHE A 42 23.64 7.21 -9.93
CA PHE A 42 23.75 6.70 -8.57
C PHE A 42 22.69 7.32 -7.66
N MET A 43 22.51 8.64 -7.72
CA MET A 43 21.46 9.33 -6.97
C MET A 43 20.07 8.92 -7.44
N LEU A 44 19.84 8.84 -8.76
CA LEU A 44 18.58 8.36 -9.30
C LEU A 44 18.27 6.92 -8.87
N GLY A 45 19.27 6.03 -8.89
CA GLY A 45 19.15 4.66 -8.41
C GLY A 45 18.77 4.57 -6.94
N ILE A 46 19.40 5.36 -6.06
CA ILE A 46 19.04 5.44 -4.64
C ILE A 46 17.60 5.91 -4.46
N SER A 47 17.18 6.96 -5.17
CA SER A 47 15.83 7.51 -5.04
C SER A 47 14.76 6.53 -5.50
N LEU A 48 14.98 5.83 -6.62
CA LEU A 48 14.08 4.77 -7.07
C LEU A 48 14.07 3.60 -6.08
N PHE A 49 15.22 3.21 -5.53
CA PHE A 49 15.28 2.16 -4.50
C PHE A 49 14.48 2.55 -3.24
N LEU A 50 14.62 3.79 -2.77
CA LEU A 50 13.88 4.34 -1.64
C LEU A 50 12.37 4.46 -1.91
N LEU A 51 11.92 4.46 -3.16
CA LEU A 51 10.50 4.41 -3.51
C LEU A 51 10.00 2.96 -3.62
N VAL A 52 10.76 2.09 -4.27
CA VAL A 52 10.36 0.70 -4.55
C VAL A 52 10.32 -0.14 -3.28
N VAL A 53 11.31 -0.02 -2.39
CA VAL A 53 11.36 -0.81 -1.14
C VAL A 53 10.14 -0.59 -0.26
N PRO A 54 9.79 0.64 0.16
CA PRO A 54 8.59 0.85 0.96
C PRO A 54 7.31 0.52 0.18
N PHE A 55 7.29 0.70 -1.14
CA PHE A 55 6.15 0.32 -1.96
C PHE A 55 5.87 -1.19 -1.86
N VAL A 56 6.90 -2.02 -2.04
CA VAL A 56 6.77 -3.48 -1.97
C VAL A 56 6.39 -3.91 -0.56
N LEU A 57 7.02 -3.35 0.48
CA LEU A 57 6.70 -3.67 1.87
C LEU A 57 5.25 -3.30 2.22
N LEU A 58 4.81 -2.09 1.87
CA LEU A 58 3.44 -1.64 2.12
C LEU A 58 2.43 -2.45 1.31
N ALA A 59 2.71 -2.74 0.04
CA ALA A 59 1.83 -3.56 -0.79
C ALA A 59 1.69 -4.97 -0.21
N PHE A 60 2.78 -5.56 0.28
CA PHE A 60 2.76 -6.85 0.95
C PHE A 60 1.92 -6.84 2.23
N VAL A 61 2.11 -5.86 3.11
CA VAL A 61 1.33 -5.72 4.34
C VAL A 61 -0.15 -5.48 4.04
N THR A 62 -0.46 -4.62 3.07
CA THR A 62 -1.83 -4.31 2.63
C THR A 62 -2.52 -5.56 2.09
N TYR A 63 -1.83 -6.34 1.26
CA TYR A 63 -2.34 -7.60 0.73
C TYR A 63 -2.58 -8.63 1.83
N ALA A 64 -1.65 -8.76 2.77
CA ALA A 64 -1.80 -9.66 3.91
C ALA A 64 -3.04 -9.30 4.76
N ALA A 65 -3.26 -8.00 5.02
CA ALA A 65 -4.42 -7.50 5.75
C ALA A 65 -5.76 -7.74 5.01
N GLY A 66 -5.79 -7.54 3.68
CA GLY A 66 -6.98 -7.85 2.87
C GLY A 66 -7.29 -9.35 2.88
N ARG A 67 -6.26 -10.20 2.76
CA ARG A 67 -6.44 -11.65 2.75
C ARG A 67 -6.89 -12.23 4.09
N THR A 68 -6.54 -11.62 5.22
CA THR A 68 -7.08 -12.04 6.52
C THR A 68 -8.59 -11.79 6.61
N LEU A 69 -9.06 -10.68 6.04
CA LEU A 69 -10.48 -10.35 6.03
C LEU A 69 -11.33 -11.35 5.23
N GLU A 70 -10.89 -11.72 4.03
CA GLU A 70 -11.58 -12.71 3.19
C GLU A 70 -11.72 -14.08 3.89
N ARG A 71 -10.75 -14.44 4.73
CA ARG A 71 -10.78 -15.70 5.49
C ARG A 71 -11.79 -15.66 6.63
N ASP A 72 -11.93 -14.52 7.30
CA ASP A 72 -12.88 -14.35 8.39
C ASP A 72 -14.32 -14.31 7.87
N GLU A 73 -14.58 -13.65 6.75
CA GLU A 73 -15.90 -13.67 6.09
C GLU A 73 -16.32 -15.07 5.64
N LYS A 74 -15.38 -15.86 5.08
CA LYS A 74 -15.67 -17.22 4.59
C LYS A 74 -15.85 -18.25 5.72
N SER A 75 -15.36 -17.95 6.91
CA SER A 75 -15.47 -18.81 8.10
C SER A 75 -16.73 -18.52 8.92
N ALA A 76 -17.48 -17.47 8.59
CA ALA A 76 -18.77 -17.20 9.19
C ALA A 76 -19.76 -18.32 8.77
N PRO A 77 -20.32 -19.10 9.71
CA PRO A 77 -21.27 -20.14 9.36
C PRO A 77 -22.49 -19.51 8.69
N SER A 78 -22.83 -20.04 7.51
CA SER A 78 -24.09 -19.80 6.84
C SER A 78 -25.24 -20.10 7.80
N GLN A 79 -25.79 -19.07 8.44
CA GLN A 79 -27.04 -19.20 9.16
C GLN A 79 -28.16 -19.38 8.13
N PRO A 80 -28.98 -20.45 8.25
CA PRO A 80 -30.12 -20.70 7.38
C PRO A 80 -31.24 -19.68 7.58
#